data_AF-M0HPW3-F1
#
_entry.id   AF-M0HPW3-F1
#
_cell.length_a   1.000
_cell.length_b   1.000
_cell.length_c   1.000
_cell.angle_alpha   90.00
_cell.angle_beta   90.00
_cell.angle_gamma   90.00
#
_symmetry.space_group_name_H-M   'P 1'
#
loop_
_entity.id
_entity.type
_entity.pdbx_description
1 polymer ?
#
loop_
_entity_poly.entity_id
_entity_poly.type
_entity_poly.pdbx_seq_one_letter_code
_entity_poly.pdbx_strand_id
1 'polypeptide(L)'
;MGLVSAVLGGRIRIVLVALLVVAGGIGGAYAMGIIGAPSVDGVDNRFAGVNETATIIETDVRVSNPNPISANLSGISVDYAVSMNGIRMADGSKDGVSIGQGTTAVPLRTALSNERIPDWWVSHIQNGEHTDLAVNATVTSSTLGQSFEAPEITRSIDTDLLSAFNSTETREVNASAPVVSDPVLYINETRAEWGETTEEQTALDLTFVVHNPKSYPVAISELGYGISMNDVKVGNGTTESEYVIPPESTKTIEATTYIDNENLDDWWVTHIERNQTTDLRIEFDAKIDAAGTTFSVPLDALTYEKTFETDIFGNKAASESGESATADSETTETGDSEQTTTASEADTQTTTAEGQTTSSPTDSPTATPTPTTEPTPTATTTESDSGTTTTDDGLL
;
A
#
# COMPACT_ATOMS: atom_id res chain seq x y z
N MET A 1 20.20 -11.66 8.69
CA MET A 1 19.75 -10.27 8.47
C MET A 1 20.68 -9.60 7.49
N GLY A 2 20.12 -8.99 6.43
CA GLY A 2 20.85 -8.09 5.54
C GLY A 2 21.31 -8.69 4.22
N LEU A 3 20.39 -9.13 3.35
CA LEU A 3 20.64 -9.27 1.90
C LEU A 3 19.35 -9.20 1.02
N VAL A 4 18.17 -8.98 1.60
CA VAL A 4 16.88 -9.16 0.88
C VAL A 4 16.18 -7.84 0.52
N SER A 5 16.65 -6.68 0.98
CA SER A 5 15.92 -5.40 0.80
C SER A 5 16.15 -4.67 -0.54
N ALA A 6 16.67 -5.31 -1.59
CA ALA A 6 17.10 -4.61 -2.81
C ALA A 6 16.45 -5.10 -4.12
N VAL A 7 15.41 -5.94 -4.07
CA VAL A 7 15.17 -6.92 -5.15
C VAL A 7 14.28 -6.43 -6.31
N LEU A 8 13.67 -5.24 -6.27
CA LEU A 8 12.88 -4.73 -7.43
C LEU A 8 13.05 -3.22 -7.74
N GLY A 9 13.89 -2.51 -6.97
CA GLY A 9 14.20 -1.09 -7.14
C GLY A 9 15.68 -0.73 -6.92
N GLY A 10 16.57 -1.72 -6.86
CA GLY A 10 18.01 -1.54 -6.59
C GLY A 10 18.91 -2.33 -7.55
N ARG A 11 20.22 -2.00 -7.56
CA ARG A 11 21.24 -2.67 -8.39
C ARG A 11 21.45 -4.12 -7.93
N ILE A 12 20.65 -5.04 -8.46
CA ILE A 12 20.82 -6.48 -8.26
C ILE A 12 21.82 -6.98 -9.29
N ARG A 13 22.83 -7.75 -8.85
CA ARG A 13 23.69 -8.51 -9.77
C ARG A 13 23.41 -10.01 -9.62
N ILE A 14 22.58 -10.57 -10.50
CA ILE A 14 22.37 -12.02 -10.60
C ILE A 14 23.20 -12.52 -11.78
N VAL A 15 24.17 -13.40 -11.53
CA VAL A 15 25.04 -13.97 -12.58
C VAL A 15 24.37 -15.22 -13.17
N LEU A 16 24.07 -15.20 -14.46
CA LEU A 16 23.47 -16.33 -15.20
C LEU A 16 24.56 -17.30 -15.68
N VAL A 17 25.18 -18.02 -14.73
CA VAL A 17 26.31 -18.94 -15.01
C VAL A 17 25.86 -20.20 -15.76
N ALA A 18 24.62 -20.66 -15.55
CA ALA A 18 24.19 -22.01 -15.94
C ALA A 18 24.13 -22.25 -17.47
N LEU A 19 23.72 -21.25 -18.26
CA LEU A 19 23.56 -21.40 -19.72
C LEU A 19 24.89 -21.55 -20.47
N LEU A 20 26.01 -21.06 -19.92
CA LEU A 20 27.33 -21.09 -20.60
C LEU A 20 28.08 -22.41 -20.45
N VAL A 21 27.82 -23.17 -19.38
CA VAL A 21 28.66 -24.33 -19.01
C VAL A 21 28.41 -25.53 -19.95
N VAL A 22 27.22 -25.64 -20.56
CA VAL A 22 26.77 -26.89 -21.19
C VAL A 22 26.79 -26.86 -22.72
N ALA A 23 26.98 -25.69 -23.35
CA ALA A 23 27.22 -25.58 -24.79
C ALA A 23 28.66 -26.05 -25.16
N GLY A 24 28.90 -27.35 -25.11
CA GLY A 24 29.86 -28.09 -25.94
C GLY A 24 31.30 -27.58 -26.04
N GLY A 25 31.90 -27.02 -24.96
CA GLY A 25 33.33 -26.66 -24.92
C GLY A 25 33.65 -25.27 -24.37
N ILE A 26 32.65 -24.42 -24.14
CA ILE A 26 32.84 -23.04 -23.64
C ILE A 26 33.16 -22.99 -22.13
N GLY A 27 32.83 -24.03 -21.36
CA GLY A 27 33.16 -24.11 -19.93
C GLY A 27 34.67 -23.97 -19.64
N GLY A 28 35.54 -24.43 -20.54
CA GLY A 28 36.99 -24.23 -20.44
C GLY A 28 37.40 -22.77 -20.67
N ALA A 29 36.77 -22.08 -21.63
CA ALA A 29 37.00 -20.66 -21.89
C ALA A 29 36.47 -19.76 -20.75
N TYR A 30 35.34 -20.12 -20.13
CA TYR A 30 34.84 -19.47 -18.92
C TYR A 30 35.80 -19.66 -17.74
N ALA A 31 36.27 -20.89 -17.49
CA ALA A 31 37.25 -21.18 -16.44
C ALA A 31 38.62 -20.49 -16.68
N MET A 32 38.97 -20.23 -17.95
CA MET A 32 40.16 -19.47 -18.35
C MET A 32 39.94 -17.94 -18.37
N GLY A 33 38.73 -17.44 -18.08
CA GLY A 33 38.41 -16.01 -18.04
C GLY A 33 38.26 -15.35 -19.41
N ILE A 34 38.11 -16.12 -20.49
CA ILE A 34 38.00 -15.64 -21.89
C ILE A 34 36.55 -15.22 -22.23
N ILE A 35 35.56 -15.83 -21.57
CA ILE A 35 34.11 -15.58 -21.76
C ILE A 35 33.50 -15.37 -20.36
N GLY A 36 32.70 -14.33 -20.18
CA GLY A 36 32.01 -14.03 -18.92
C GLY A 36 30.52 -14.40 -18.96
N ALA A 37 29.91 -14.66 -17.81
CA ALA A 37 28.49 -14.95 -17.72
C ALA A 37 27.66 -13.67 -17.85
N PRO A 38 26.57 -13.65 -18.67
CA PRO A 38 25.61 -12.57 -18.61
C PRO A 38 25.09 -12.39 -17.18
N SER A 39 24.85 -11.15 -16.77
CA SER A 39 24.24 -10.84 -15.49
C SER A 39 23.06 -9.92 -15.66
N VAL A 40 22.05 -10.07 -14.80
CA VAL A 40 21.06 -9.00 -14.59
C VAL A 40 21.72 -7.98 -13.67
N ASP A 41 21.77 -6.72 -14.09
CA ASP A 41 22.40 -5.58 -13.38
C ASP A 41 21.38 -4.71 -12.63
N GLY A 42 20.10 -4.85 -12.95
CA GLY A 42 18.99 -4.15 -12.32
C GLY A 42 17.66 -4.45 -12.98
N VAL A 43 16.59 -4.18 -12.24
CA VAL A 43 15.20 -4.29 -12.69
C VAL A 43 14.52 -2.98 -12.30
N ASP A 44 13.95 -2.28 -13.27
CA ASP A 44 13.14 -1.10 -13.03
C ASP A 44 11.68 -1.44 -13.32
N ASN A 45 10.78 -1.15 -12.39
CA ASN A 45 9.35 -1.45 -12.51
C ASN A 45 8.52 -0.18 -12.38
N ARG A 46 7.44 -0.07 -13.16
CA ARG A 46 6.45 0.98 -12.99
C ARG A 46 5.06 0.48 -13.34
N PHE A 47 4.05 1.07 -12.71
CA PHE A 47 2.68 0.94 -13.19
C PHE A 47 2.53 1.77 -14.46
N ALA A 48 1.99 1.16 -15.51
CA ALA A 48 1.77 1.79 -16.81
C ALA A 48 0.29 2.08 -17.10
N GLY A 49 -0.60 1.51 -16.29
CA GLY A 49 -2.04 1.75 -16.35
C GLY A 49 -2.77 0.76 -15.46
N VAL A 50 -3.96 1.12 -15.01
CA VAL A 50 -4.83 0.28 -14.21
C VAL A 50 -6.27 0.53 -14.62
N ASN A 51 -7.09 -0.51 -14.59
CA ASN A 51 -8.53 -0.46 -14.76
C ASN A 51 -9.18 -1.54 -13.89
N GLU A 52 -10.48 -1.74 -14.02
CA GLU A 52 -11.27 -2.64 -13.17
C GLU A 52 -10.80 -4.10 -13.29
N THR A 53 -10.27 -4.52 -14.44
CA THR A 53 -9.91 -5.91 -14.72
C THR A 53 -8.41 -6.19 -14.60
N ALA A 54 -7.56 -5.21 -14.85
CA ALA A 54 -6.12 -5.43 -14.95
C ALA A 54 -5.27 -4.23 -14.52
N THR A 55 -4.18 -4.55 -13.83
CA THR A 55 -3.08 -3.61 -13.56
C THR A 55 -1.90 -3.95 -14.45
N ILE A 56 -1.47 -2.99 -15.26
CA ILE A 56 -0.34 -3.14 -16.17
C ILE A 56 0.95 -2.66 -15.51
N ILE A 57 1.95 -3.54 -15.54
CA ILE A 57 3.30 -3.28 -15.05
C ILE A 57 4.24 -3.30 -16.25
N GLU A 58 5.04 -2.25 -16.39
CA GLU A 58 6.18 -2.21 -17.31
C GLU A 58 7.46 -2.44 -16.52
N THR A 59 8.25 -3.41 -16.97
CA THR A 59 9.49 -3.81 -16.32
C THR A 59 10.64 -3.74 -17.32
N ASP A 60 11.68 -2.98 -17.01
CA ASP A 60 12.92 -2.94 -17.77
C ASP A 60 14.00 -3.73 -17.05
N VAL A 61 14.34 -4.92 -17.58
CA VAL A 61 15.42 -5.75 -17.04
C VAL A 61 16.73 -5.36 -17.74
N ARG A 62 17.70 -4.83 -16.99
CA ARG A 62 19.04 -4.51 -17.55
C ARG A 62 19.92 -5.74 -17.47
N VAL A 63 20.30 -6.28 -18.63
CA VAL A 63 21.18 -7.45 -18.74
C VAL A 63 22.53 -7.03 -19.31
N SER A 64 23.60 -7.32 -18.60
CA SER A 64 24.98 -7.10 -19.05
C SER A 64 25.58 -8.38 -19.60
N ASN A 65 26.00 -8.34 -20.85
CA ASN A 65 26.70 -9.43 -21.50
C ASN A 65 28.16 -9.04 -21.75
N PRO A 66 29.12 -9.60 -20.97
CA PRO A 66 30.53 -9.23 -21.07
C PRO A 66 31.23 -9.84 -22.31
N ASN A 67 30.54 -10.67 -23.11
CA ASN A 67 31.16 -11.41 -24.19
C ASN A 67 31.32 -10.56 -25.46
N PRO A 68 32.49 -10.58 -26.12
CA PRO A 68 32.81 -9.74 -27.28
C PRO A 68 32.10 -10.16 -28.58
N ILE A 69 31.35 -11.27 -28.55
CA ILE A 69 30.53 -11.73 -29.66
C ILE A 69 29.10 -11.32 -29.31
N SER A 70 28.45 -10.56 -30.19
CA SER A 70 27.00 -10.46 -30.19
C SER A 70 26.47 -11.87 -30.42
N ALA A 71 26.21 -12.60 -29.34
CA ALA A 71 25.46 -13.81 -29.46
C ALA A 71 24.07 -13.32 -29.90
N ASN A 72 23.79 -13.41 -31.20
CA ASN A 72 22.43 -13.39 -31.69
C ASN A 72 21.79 -14.64 -31.09
N LEU A 73 21.40 -14.54 -29.82
CA LEU A 73 20.66 -15.55 -29.08
C LEU A 73 19.22 -15.47 -29.56
N SER A 74 19.04 -15.58 -30.87
CA SER A 74 17.75 -15.81 -31.49
C SER A 74 17.20 -17.08 -30.84
N GLY A 75 15.98 -16.99 -30.31
CA GLY A 75 15.33 -18.10 -29.62
C GLY A 75 15.54 -18.16 -28.11
N ILE A 76 15.91 -17.05 -27.45
CA ILE A 76 15.64 -16.93 -26.01
C ILE A 76 14.18 -16.52 -25.81
N SER A 77 13.49 -17.28 -24.97
CA SER A 77 12.21 -16.95 -24.40
C SER A 77 12.32 -16.88 -22.88
N VAL A 78 11.57 -15.98 -22.27
CA VAL A 78 11.47 -15.86 -20.81
C VAL A 78 10.01 -15.99 -20.43
N ASP A 79 9.68 -17.02 -19.67
CA ASP A 79 8.39 -17.20 -19.03
C ASP A 79 8.53 -16.79 -17.56
N TYR A 80 7.60 -16.01 -17.04
CA TYR A 80 7.65 -15.54 -15.67
C TYR A 80 6.28 -15.40 -15.05
N ALA A 81 6.32 -15.24 -13.74
CA ALA A 81 5.33 -15.79 -12.88
C ALA A 81 5.26 -14.96 -11.60
N VAL A 82 4.25 -14.09 -11.44
CA VAL A 82 4.09 -13.24 -10.25
C VAL A 82 3.04 -13.84 -9.32
N SER A 83 3.39 -13.97 -8.04
CA SER A 83 2.46 -14.40 -6.99
C SER A 83 2.58 -13.52 -5.75
N MET A 84 1.48 -13.36 -5.03
CA MET A 84 1.42 -12.64 -3.76
C MET A 84 0.78 -13.57 -2.73
N ASN A 85 1.49 -13.92 -1.66
CA ASN A 85 1.10 -14.98 -0.71
C ASN A 85 0.77 -16.32 -1.39
N GLY A 86 1.48 -16.65 -2.47
CA GLY A 86 1.25 -17.85 -3.26
C GLY A 86 0.05 -17.79 -4.22
N ILE A 87 -0.74 -16.72 -4.19
CA ILE A 87 -1.84 -16.51 -5.14
C ILE A 87 -1.28 -15.99 -6.46
N ARG A 88 -1.67 -16.65 -7.56
CA ARG A 88 -1.18 -16.34 -8.90
C ARG A 88 -1.80 -15.05 -9.42
N MET A 89 -1.02 -13.98 -9.44
CA MET A 89 -1.48 -12.64 -9.83
C MET A 89 -1.28 -12.37 -11.32
N ALA A 90 -0.17 -12.85 -11.89
CA ALA A 90 0.15 -12.65 -13.30
C ALA A 90 1.03 -13.76 -13.87
N ASP A 91 0.83 -14.01 -15.16
CA ASP A 91 1.68 -14.82 -16.03
C ASP A 91 2.18 -13.92 -17.16
N GLY A 92 3.44 -14.07 -17.53
CA GLY A 92 3.99 -13.34 -18.67
C GLY A 92 5.02 -14.16 -19.43
N SER A 93 5.13 -13.91 -20.72
CA SER A 93 6.15 -14.51 -21.57
C SER A 93 6.74 -13.47 -22.52
N LYS A 94 8.03 -13.63 -22.84
CA LYS A 94 8.73 -12.76 -23.77
C LYS A 94 9.63 -13.58 -24.69
N ASP A 95 9.23 -13.67 -25.95
CA ASP A 95 10.04 -14.28 -27.00
C ASP A 95 11.00 -13.29 -27.67
N GLY A 96 12.06 -13.85 -28.24
CA GLY A 96 12.98 -13.14 -29.12
C GLY A 96 13.88 -12.15 -28.38
N VAL A 97 14.20 -12.44 -27.12
CA VAL A 97 15.08 -11.59 -26.31
C VAL A 97 16.46 -11.56 -26.96
N SER A 98 16.84 -10.39 -27.46
CA SER A 98 18.14 -10.16 -28.09
C SER A 98 19.06 -9.48 -27.10
N ILE A 99 20.12 -10.17 -26.66
CA ILE A 99 21.10 -9.63 -25.73
C ILE A 99 22.34 -9.25 -26.55
N GLY A 100 22.56 -7.95 -26.72
CA GLY A 100 23.72 -7.41 -27.42
C GLY A 100 25.02 -7.59 -26.62
N GLN A 101 26.11 -7.01 -27.11
CA GLN A 101 27.32 -6.82 -26.29
C GLN A 101 27.07 -5.67 -25.30
N GLY A 102 27.55 -5.82 -24.06
CA GLY A 102 27.37 -4.82 -23.01
C GLY A 102 25.98 -4.87 -22.37
N THR A 103 25.54 -3.74 -21.82
CA THR A 103 24.25 -3.64 -21.11
C THR A 103 23.10 -3.42 -22.10
N THR A 104 22.12 -4.31 -22.10
CA THR A 104 20.89 -4.25 -22.89
C THR A 104 19.69 -4.18 -21.95
N ALA A 105 18.71 -3.31 -22.23
CA ALA A 105 17.43 -3.32 -21.55
C ALA A 105 16.45 -4.27 -22.26
N VAL A 106 15.82 -5.15 -21.49
CA VAL A 106 14.80 -6.08 -21.96
C VAL A 106 13.46 -5.61 -21.42
N PRO A 107 12.61 -4.96 -22.24
CA PRO A 107 11.30 -4.50 -21.80
C PRO A 107 10.33 -5.67 -21.72
N LEU A 108 9.65 -5.76 -20.58
CA LEU A 108 8.58 -6.69 -20.28
C LEU A 108 7.32 -5.88 -19.96
N ARG A 109 6.18 -6.42 -20.36
CA ARG A 109 4.86 -5.88 -20.01
C ARG A 109 4.05 -7.01 -19.40
N THR A 110 3.63 -6.80 -18.16
CA THR A 110 2.89 -7.77 -17.36
C THR A 110 1.49 -7.22 -17.12
N ALA A 111 0.46 -8.06 -17.24
CA ALA A 111 -0.88 -7.74 -16.81
C ALA A 111 -1.21 -8.57 -15.56
N LEU A 112 -1.41 -7.89 -14.44
CA LEU A 112 -1.92 -8.48 -13.20
C LEU A 112 -3.45 -8.52 -13.26
N SER A 113 -4.05 -9.65 -12.87
CA SER A 113 -5.51 -9.79 -12.85
C SER A 113 -6.10 -9.19 -11.57
N ASN A 114 -6.94 -8.17 -11.71
CA ASN A 114 -7.54 -7.48 -10.56
C ASN A 114 -8.64 -8.31 -9.89
N GLU A 115 -9.23 -9.28 -10.61
CA GLU A 115 -10.17 -10.27 -10.06
C GLU A 115 -9.54 -11.14 -8.94
N ARG A 116 -8.19 -11.14 -8.82
CA ARG A 116 -7.46 -11.85 -7.75
C ARG A 116 -7.18 -11.00 -6.53
N ILE A 117 -7.51 -9.71 -6.56
CA ILE A 117 -7.29 -8.79 -5.44
C ILE A 117 -8.09 -9.20 -4.20
N PRO A 118 -9.37 -9.61 -4.28
CA PRO A 118 -10.10 -10.12 -3.11
C PRO A 118 -9.40 -11.31 -2.45
N ASP A 119 -9.03 -12.34 -3.23
CA ASP A 119 -8.30 -13.52 -2.73
C ASP A 119 -6.97 -13.11 -2.05
N TRP A 120 -6.22 -12.22 -2.71
CA TRP A 120 -4.96 -11.70 -2.18
C TRP A 120 -5.17 -10.94 -0.87
N TRP A 121 -6.15 -10.05 -0.81
CA TRP A 121 -6.48 -9.26 0.37
C TRP A 121 -6.77 -10.16 1.57
N VAL A 122 -7.61 -11.17 1.38
CA VAL A 122 -7.93 -12.16 2.42
C VAL A 122 -6.64 -12.82 2.94
N SER A 123 -5.77 -13.26 2.04
CA SER A 123 -4.49 -13.86 2.43
C SER A 123 -3.57 -12.88 3.17
N HIS A 124 -3.60 -11.60 2.81
CA HIS A 124 -2.80 -10.54 3.43
C HIS A 124 -3.23 -10.33 4.88
N ILE A 125 -4.54 -10.17 5.11
CA ILE A 125 -5.11 -9.99 6.45
C ILE A 125 -4.88 -11.23 7.32
N GLN A 126 -5.12 -12.44 6.79
CA GLN A 126 -4.90 -13.69 7.53
C GLN A 126 -3.44 -13.93 7.90
N ASN A 127 -2.50 -13.39 7.12
CA ASN A 127 -1.07 -13.41 7.43
C ASN A 127 -0.62 -12.27 8.35
N GLY A 128 -1.55 -11.55 8.99
CA GLY A 128 -1.24 -10.45 9.90
C GLY A 128 -0.80 -9.19 9.17
N GLU A 129 -1.52 -8.84 8.10
CA GLU A 129 -1.22 -7.69 7.24
C GLU A 129 0.14 -7.82 6.54
N HIS A 130 0.44 -9.04 6.09
CA HIS A 130 1.71 -9.40 5.47
C HIS A 130 1.50 -10.04 4.09
N THR A 131 2.30 -9.59 3.12
CA THR A 131 2.38 -10.21 1.80
C THR A 131 3.80 -10.52 1.38
N ASP A 132 4.04 -11.80 1.07
CA ASP A 132 5.22 -12.22 0.30
C ASP A 132 4.90 -12.17 -1.20
N LEU A 133 5.45 -11.16 -1.88
CA LEU A 133 5.50 -11.10 -3.33
C LEU A 133 6.65 -11.97 -3.82
N ALA A 134 6.36 -12.88 -4.75
CA ALA A 134 7.35 -13.75 -5.38
C ALA A 134 7.27 -13.67 -6.91
N VAL A 135 8.44 -13.61 -7.55
CA VAL A 135 8.58 -13.68 -9.01
C VAL A 135 9.45 -14.88 -9.36
N ASN A 136 8.85 -15.84 -10.05
CA ASN A 136 9.54 -16.99 -10.62
C ASN A 136 9.76 -16.75 -12.12
N ALA A 137 10.91 -17.15 -12.64
CA ALA A 137 11.20 -17.00 -14.06
C ALA A 137 11.93 -18.21 -14.62
N THR A 138 11.58 -18.61 -15.83
CA THR A 138 12.24 -19.67 -16.59
C THR A 138 12.75 -19.08 -17.89
N VAL A 139 14.05 -19.22 -18.12
CA VAL A 139 14.70 -18.79 -19.35
C VAL A 139 14.92 -20.01 -20.23
N THR A 140 14.33 -20.01 -21.41
CA THR A 140 14.43 -21.10 -22.39
C THR A 140 15.25 -20.66 -23.59
N SER A 141 16.23 -21.47 -23.99
CA SER A 141 16.97 -21.29 -25.24
C SER A 141 16.60 -22.39 -26.23
N SER A 142 15.86 -22.04 -27.28
CA SER A 142 15.50 -22.99 -28.35
C SER A 142 16.73 -23.45 -29.14
N THR A 143 17.76 -22.59 -29.24
CA THR A 143 19.01 -22.90 -29.94
C THR A 143 19.85 -23.94 -29.21
N LEU A 144 19.83 -23.93 -27.87
CA LEU A 144 20.54 -24.92 -27.05
C LEU A 144 19.64 -26.11 -26.67
N GLY A 145 18.32 -25.99 -26.82
CA GLY A 145 17.35 -26.96 -26.34
C GLY A 145 17.36 -27.10 -24.82
N GLN A 146 17.64 -26.01 -24.10
CA GLN A 146 17.83 -25.99 -22.65
C GLN A 146 16.96 -24.92 -21.99
N SER A 147 16.51 -25.21 -20.78
CA SER A 147 15.84 -24.26 -19.89
C SER A 147 16.65 -24.06 -18.60
N PHE A 148 16.51 -22.89 -18.01
CA PHE A 148 17.10 -22.53 -16.74
C PHE A 148 16.04 -21.84 -15.89
N GLU A 149 15.76 -22.40 -14.71
CA GLU A 149 14.94 -21.76 -13.69
C GLU A 149 15.80 -20.71 -12.98
N ALA A 150 15.41 -19.44 -13.13
CA ALA A 150 16.05 -18.36 -12.42
C ALA A 150 15.74 -18.48 -10.92
N PRO A 151 16.65 -18.02 -10.04
CA PRO A 151 16.36 -17.92 -8.62
C PRO A 151 15.09 -17.10 -8.39
N GLU A 152 14.22 -17.60 -7.50
CA GLU A 152 13.03 -16.88 -7.09
C GLU A 152 13.42 -15.54 -6.45
N ILE A 153 12.73 -14.48 -6.87
CA ILE A 153 12.84 -13.15 -6.30
C ILE A 153 11.68 -12.96 -5.35
N THR A 154 11.94 -12.73 -4.07
CA THR A 154 10.90 -12.48 -3.07
C THR A 154 11.03 -11.12 -2.42
N ARG A 155 9.89 -10.59 -1.98
CA ARG A 155 9.79 -9.37 -1.20
C ARG A 155 8.60 -9.43 -0.25
N SER A 156 8.82 -8.96 0.96
CA SER A 156 7.76 -8.74 1.94
C SER A 156 7.20 -7.31 1.84
N ILE A 157 5.88 -7.22 1.95
CA ILE A 157 5.09 -5.99 2.04
C ILE A 157 4.25 -6.12 3.30
N ASP A 158 4.44 -5.20 4.24
CA ASP A 158 3.73 -5.15 5.52
C ASP A 158 2.86 -3.91 5.54
N THR A 159 1.62 -4.06 6.01
CA THR A 159 0.79 -2.92 6.37
C THR A 159 0.45 -2.95 7.86
N ASP A 160 -0.09 -1.84 8.33
CA ASP A 160 -0.64 -1.72 9.66
C ASP A 160 -1.83 -0.78 9.50
N LEU A 161 -3.03 -1.32 9.34
CA LEU A 161 -4.23 -0.60 8.95
C LEU A 161 -5.07 -0.23 10.17
N LEU A 162 -4.98 -1.00 11.24
CA LEU A 162 -5.85 -0.86 12.41
C LEU A 162 -5.18 -0.27 13.65
N SER A 163 -3.83 -0.22 13.74
CA SER A 163 -3.18 0.21 14.98
C SER A 163 -3.55 1.60 15.45
N ALA A 164 -3.81 2.53 14.54
CA ALA A 164 -4.15 3.91 14.89
C ALA A 164 -5.57 4.02 15.45
N PHE A 165 -6.40 2.99 15.28
CA PHE A 165 -7.71 2.90 15.93
C PHE A 165 -7.57 2.64 17.43
N ASN A 166 -6.48 2.02 17.86
CA ASN A 166 -6.23 1.76 19.28
C ASN A 166 -5.88 3.06 20.01
N SER A 167 -6.78 3.54 20.87
CA SER A 167 -6.61 4.81 21.57
C SER A 167 -7.19 4.75 22.98
N THR A 168 -6.51 5.39 23.93
CA THR A 168 -6.98 5.58 25.32
C THR A 168 -7.39 7.03 25.60
N GLU A 169 -7.51 7.85 24.55
CA GLU A 169 -7.97 9.22 24.65
C GLU A 169 -9.49 9.26 24.87
N THR A 170 -9.92 9.97 25.92
CA THR A 170 -11.34 10.18 26.20
C THR A 170 -11.95 11.17 25.21
N ARG A 171 -13.02 10.73 24.55
CA ARG A 171 -13.76 11.51 23.55
C ARG A 171 -15.21 11.71 23.97
N GLU A 172 -15.73 12.90 23.73
CA GLU A 172 -17.11 13.27 24.06
C GLU A 172 -18.06 12.88 22.94
N VAL A 173 -19.19 12.28 23.31
CA VAL A 173 -20.33 12.06 22.40
C VAL A 173 -21.40 13.08 22.73
N ASN A 174 -21.73 13.94 21.76
CA ASN A 174 -22.65 15.04 21.92
C ASN A 174 -23.90 14.80 21.08
N ALA A 175 -25.07 14.68 21.71
CA ALA A 175 -26.34 14.50 21.01
C ALA A 175 -26.88 15.81 20.43
N SER A 176 -26.39 16.97 20.89
CA SER A 176 -26.86 18.29 20.46
C SER A 176 -28.38 18.45 20.59
N ALA A 177 -28.99 17.78 21.58
CA ALA A 177 -30.43 17.70 21.76
C ALA A 177 -30.88 18.59 22.94
N PRO A 178 -31.97 19.38 22.81
CA PRO A 178 -32.38 20.30 23.90
C PRO A 178 -32.80 19.62 25.20
N VAL A 179 -33.20 18.35 25.12
CA VAL A 179 -33.79 17.58 26.24
C VAL A 179 -32.74 16.83 27.06
N VAL A 180 -31.50 16.71 26.56
CA VAL A 180 -30.42 15.99 27.23
C VAL A 180 -29.16 16.88 27.20
N SER A 181 -28.50 17.04 28.35
CA SER A 181 -27.25 17.79 28.38
C SER A 181 -26.13 17.02 27.68
N ASP A 182 -25.27 17.73 26.94
CA ASP A 182 -24.04 17.17 26.40
C ASP A 182 -22.91 17.23 27.44
N PRO A 183 -21.92 16.31 27.38
CA PRO A 183 -21.91 15.12 26.54
C PRO A 183 -22.87 14.05 27.06
N VAL A 184 -23.46 13.26 26.16
CA VAL A 184 -24.37 12.16 26.52
C VAL A 184 -23.60 10.92 27.00
N LEU A 185 -22.43 10.67 26.42
CA LEU A 185 -21.52 9.58 26.74
C LEU A 185 -20.07 10.05 26.57
N TYR A 186 -19.15 9.35 27.22
CA TYR A 186 -17.72 9.45 26.98
C TYR A 186 -17.21 8.11 26.43
N ILE A 187 -16.32 8.16 25.44
CA ILE A 187 -15.63 6.97 24.93
C ILE A 187 -14.19 7.09 25.38
N ASN A 188 -13.81 6.25 26.34
CA ASN A 188 -12.52 6.32 27.01
C ASN A 188 -11.44 5.50 26.30
N GLU A 189 -11.84 4.46 25.59
CA GLU A 189 -10.91 3.61 24.87
C GLU A 189 -11.57 3.02 23.64
N THR A 190 -10.79 2.91 22.57
CA THR A 190 -11.14 2.26 21.31
C THR A 190 -10.09 1.20 21.01
N ARG A 191 -10.53 0.04 20.53
CA ARG A 191 -9.64 -1.00 20.00
C ARG A 191 -10.22 -1.61 18.72
N ALA A 192 -9.35 -2.02 17.81
CA ALA A 192 -9.71 -2.70 16.58
C ALA A 192 -8.77 -3.88 16.31
N GLU A 193 -9.36 -4.99 15.89
CA GLU A 193 -8.66 -6.20 15.48
C GLU A 193 -9.36 -6.81 14.26
N TRP A 194 -8.60 -7.48 13.40
CA TRP A 194 -9.19 -8.25 12.31
C TRP A 194 -9.93 -9.46 12.87
N GLY A 195 -11.16 -9.64 12.41
CA GLY A 195 -12.02 -10.77 12.77
C GLY A 195 -11.95 -11.90 11.73
N GLU A 196 -13.05 -12.65 11.63
CA GLU A 196 -13.20 -13.67 10.60
C GLU A 196 -13.12 -13.07 9.19
N THR A 197 -12.27 -13.62 8.34
CA THR A 197 -12.07 -13.16 6.97
C THR A 197 -12.38 -14.30 6.01
N THR A 198 -13.41 -14.12 5.18
CA THR A 198 -13.85 -15.05 4.13
C THR A 198 -13.55 -14.47 2.75
N GLU A 199 -13.87 -15.20 1.68
CA GLU A 199 -13.74 -14.70 0.31
C GLU A 199 -14.65 -13.49 0.06
N GLU A 200 -15.84 -13.46 0.65
CA GLU A 200 -16.83 -12.40 0.46
C GLU A 200 -16.64 -11.21 1.38
N GLN A 201 -16.23 -11.44 2.64
CA GLN A 201 -16.20 -10.38 3.66
C GLN A 201 -14.97 -10.46 4.56
N THR A 202 -14.42 -9.30 4.90
CA THR A 202 -13.38 -9.15 5.93
C THR A 202 -13.99 -8.49 7.16
N ALA A 203 -14.09 -9.22 8.27
CA ALA A 203 -14.61 -8.68 9.52
C ALA A 203 -13.57 -7.82 10.24
N LEU A 204 -14.06 -6.75 10.85
CA LEU A 204 -13.32 -5.84 11.71
C LEU A 204 -14.04 -5.78 13.06
N ASP A 205 -13.40 -6.35 14.07
CA ASP A 205 -13.91 -6.44 15.44
C ASP A 205 -13.46 -5.21 16.24
N LEU A 206 -14.44 -4.45 16.72
CA LEU A 206 -14.25 -3.17 17.37
C LEU A 206 -14.71 -3.25 18.82
N THR A 207 -13.91 -2.67 19.72
CA THR A 207 -14.24 -2.56 21.14
C THR A 207 -14.21 -1.11 21.59
N PHE A 208 -15.27 -0.67 22.26
CA PHE A 208 -15.42 0.67 22.82
C PHE A 208 -15.64 0.60 24.33
N VAL A 209 -14.85 1.33 25.11
CA VAL A 209 -15.07 1.49 26.56
C VAL A 209 -15.84 2.78 26.79
N VAL A 210 -17.13 2.65 27.08
CA VAL A 210 -18.07 3.77 27.11
C VAL A 210 -18.50 4.08 28.53
N HIS A 211 -18.39 5.34 28.95
CA HIS A 211 -18.83 5.85 30.26
C HIS A 211 -20.07 6.72 30.13
N ASN A 212 -21.08 6.43 30.94
CA ASN A 212 -22.29 7.23 31.06
C ASN A 212 -22.17 8.19 32.24
N PRO A 213 -22.04 9.51 32.01
CA PRO A 213 -21.97 10.51 33.07
C PRO A 213 -23.35 10.89 33.65
N LYS A 214 -24.45 10.35 33.10
CA LYS A 214 -25.81 10.70 33.52
C LYS A 214 -26.22 9.91 34.75
N SER A 215 -27.11 10.50 35.54
CA SER A 215 -27.75 9.87 36.70
C SER A 215 -28.89 8.90 36.33
N TYR A 216 -29.08 8.63 35.03
CA TYR A 216 -30.06 7.69 34.47
C TYR A 216 -29.39 6.82 33.40
N PRO A 217 -29.92 5.62 33.10
CA PRO A 217 -29.35 4.75 32.09
C PRO A 217 -29.46 5.36 30.69
N VAL A 218 -28.43 5.14 29.88
CA VAL A 218 -28.41 5.50 28.46
C VAL A 218 -28.32 4.19 27.66
N ALA A 219 -29.22 4.01 26.69
CA ALA A 219 -29.23 2.83 25.83
C ALA A 219 -28.74 3.18 24.43
N ILE A 220 -27.94 2.31 23.84
CA ILE A 220 -27.57 2.34 22.42
C ILE A 220 -28.34 1.21 21.77
N SER A 221 -29.23 1.54 20.83
CA SER A 221 -30.11 0.57 20.17
C SER A 221 -29.62 0.15 18.78
N GLU A 222 -28.76 0.96 18.16
CA GLU A 222 -28.19 0.72 16.85
C GLU A 222 -26.85 1.44 16.74
N LEU A 223 -25.86 0.78 16.14
CA LEU A 223 -24.61 1.40 15.71
C LEU A 223 -24.46 1.17 14.21
N GLY A 224 -24.58 2.24 13.44
CA GLY A 224 -24.29 2.30 12.01
C GLY A 224 -22.81 2.54 11.74
N TYR A 225 -22.34 2.05 10.59
CA TYR A 225 -20.98 2.27 10.13
C TYR A 225 -20.89 2.42 8.61
N GLY A 226 -19.86 3.14 8.17
CA GLY A 226 -19.44 3.22 6.77
C GLY A 226 -17.91 3.14 6.69
N ILE A 227 -17.41 2.29 5.78
CA ILE A 227 -15.98 2.14 5.50
C ILE A 227 -15.74 2.58 4.06
N SER A 228 -14.77 3.46 3.87
CA SER A 228 -14.31 3.87 2.56
C SER A 228 -12.80 3.83 2.47
N MET A 229 -12.29 3.52 1.28
CA MET A 229 -10.88 3.56 0.95
C MET A 229 -10.72 4.35 -0.35
N ASN A 230 -10.06 5.51 -0.31
CA ASN A 230 -9.98 6.45 -1.44
C ASN A 230 -11.36 6.81 -2.03
N ASP A 231 -12.33 7.12 -1.17
CA ASP A 231 -13.72 7.43 -1.52
C ASP A 231 -14.51 6.26 -2.15
N VAL A 232 -13.89 5.08 -2.35
CA VAL A 232 -14.59 3.84 -2.70
C VAL A 232 -15.24 3.28 -1.45
N LYS A 233 -16.56 3.12 -1.47
CA LYS A 233 -17.31 2.56 -0.35
C LYS A 233 -17.13 1.04 -0.34
N VAL A 234 -16.31 0.55 0.60
CA VAL A 234 -15.97 -0.87 0.70
C VAL A 234 -16.71 -1.58 1.83
N GLY A 235 -17.49 -0.88 2.64
CA GLY A 235 -18.30 -1.51 3.68
C GLY A 235 -19.35 -0.57 4.24
N ASN A 236 -20.51 -1.11 4.59
CA ASN A 236 -21.53 -0.38 5.34
C ASN A 236 -22.55 -1.30 5.99
N GLY A 237 -23.08 -0.86 7.13
CA GLY A 237 -24.16 -1.58 7.76
C GLY A 237 -24.55 -0.99 9.10
N THR A 238 -25.39 -1.74 9.80
CA THR A 238 -25.83 -1.43 11.15
C THR A 238 -25.77 -2.69 11.99
N THR A 239 -25.35 -2.55 13.24
CA THR A 239 -25.42 -3.63 14.23
C THR A 239 -26.73 -3.53 15.01
N GLU A 240 -27.45 -4.65 15.16
CA GLU A 240 -28.67 -4.75 15.97
C GLU A 240 -28.34 -5.09 17.43
N SER A 241 -27.46 -4.31 18.05
CA SER A 241 -26.99 -4.60 19.41
C SER A 241 -27.53 -3.57 20.41
N GLU A 242 -28.42 -4.02 21.30
CA GLU A 242 -28.98 -3.18 22.36
C GLU A 242 -28.08 -3.19 23.61
N TYR A 243 -27.36 -2.09 23.84
CA TYR A 243 -26.51 -1.91 25.00
C TYR A 243 -27.08 -0.86 25.94
N VAL A 244 -27.51 -1.28 27.14
CA VAL A 244 -27.83 -0.35 28.23
C VAL A 244 -26.60 -0.09 29.09
N ILE A 245 -26.22 1.17 29.24
CA ILE A 245 -25.12 1.66 30.06
C ILE A 245 -25.72 2.27 31.35
N PRO A 246 -25.49 1.67 32.53
CA PRO A 246 -26.08 2.17 33.78
C PRO A 246 -25.65 3.61 34.12
N PRO A 247 -26.37 4.27 35.04
CA PRO A 247 -25.98 5.59 35.54
C PRO A 247 -24.55 5.61 36.08
N GLU A 248 -23.82 6.70 35.81
CA GLU A 248 -22.48 6.98 36.38
C GLU A 248 -21.49 5.80 36.26
N SER A 249 -21.64 4.97 35.23
CA SER A 249 -20.96 3.69 35.08
C SER A 249 -20.31 3.54 33.71
N THR A 250 -19.36 2.62 33.61
CA THR A 250 -18.65 2.30 32.37
C THR A 250 -19.04 0.89 31.90
N LYS A 251 -19.18 0.72 30.58
CA LYS A 251 -19.48 -0.55 29.94
C LYS A 251 -18.65 -0.71 28.66
N THR A 252 -18.21 -1.93 28.41
CA THR A 252 -17.58 -2.30 27.14
C THR A 252 -18.65 -2.66 26.13
N ILE A 253 -18.53 -2.11 24.92
CA ILE A 253 -19.38 -2.35 23.78
C ILE A 253 -18.52 -2.98 22.69
N GLU A 254 -19.03 -4.02 22.06
CA GLU A 254 -18.36 -4.74 20.98
C GLU A 254 -19.21 -4.59 19.72
N ALA A 255 -18.56 -4.37 18.59
CA ALA A 255 -19.23 -4.27 17.30
C ALA A 255 -18.36 -4.95 16.25
N THR A 256 -18.98 -5.73 15.38
CA THR A 256 -18.31 -6.28 14.20
C THR A 256 -18.81 -5.53 12.98
N THR A 257 -17.86 -4.99 12.22
CA THR A 257 -18.11 -4.32 10.94
C THR A 257 -17.52 -5.16 9.82
N TYR A 258 -18.00 -4.99 8.59
CA TYR A 258 -17.56 -5.80 7.46
C TYR A 258 -17.12 -4.92 6.30
N ILE A 259 -15.99 -5.30 5.72
CA ILE A 259 -15.59 -4.90 4.38
C ILE A 259 -16.15 -5.94 3.41
N ASP A 260 -16.86 -5.48 2.39
CA ASP A 260 -17.36 -6.29 1.29
C ASP A 260 -16.25 -6.43 0.25
N ASN A 261 -15.66 -7.62 0.16
CA ASN A 261 -14.45 -7.87 -0.62
C ASN A 261 -14.68 -7.69 -2.13
N GLU A 262 -15.92 -7.77 -2.59
CA GLU A 262 -16.32 -7.50 -3.98
C GLU A 262 -16.05 -6.07 -4.44
N ASN A 263 -15.88 -5.11 -3.52
CA ASN A 263 -15.58 -3.71 -3.83
C ASN A 263 -14.07 -3.39 -3.76
N LEU A 264 -13.22 -4.39 -3.48
CA LEU A 264 -11.78 -4.17 -3.29
C LEU A 264 -11.00 -4.04 -4.61
N ASP A 265 -11.52 -4.56 -5.71
CA ASP A 265 -10.95 -4.35 -7.05
C ASP A 265 -11.09 -2.88 -7.49
N ASP A 266 -12.24 -2.25 -7.24
CA ASP A 266 -12.46 -0.82 -7.44
C ASP A 266 -11.52 0.03 -6.56
N TRP A 267 -11.40 -0.32 -5.27
CA TRP A 267 -10.43 0.32 -4.38
C TRP A 267 -9.00 0.20 -4.93
N TRP A 268 -8.62 -0.99 -5.41
CA TRP A 268 -7.28 -1.24 -5.93
C TRP A 268 -6.92 -0.33 -7.10
N VAL A 269 -7.86 -0.05 -8.01
CA VAL A 269 -7.66 0.93 -9.09
C VAL A 269 -7.22 2.27 -8.52
N THR A 270 -8.01 2.81 -7.57
CA THR A 270 -7.71 4.11 -6.97
C THR A 270 -6.39 4.11 -6.18
N HIS A 271 -6.06 2.99 -5.52
CA HIS A 271 -4.80 2.83 -4.80
C HIS A 271 -3.60 2.96 -5.75
N ILE A 272 -3.63 2.27 -6.90
CA ILE A 272 -2.56 2.31 -7.89
C ILE A 272 -2.48 3.69 -8.58
N GLU A 273 -3.62 4.30 -8.94
CA GLU A 273 -3.66 5.65 -9.53
C GLU A 273 -3.11 6.72 -8.59
N ARG A 274 -3.33 6.56 -7.28
CA ARG A 274 -2.82 7.45 -6.23
C ARG A 274 -1.41 7.04 -5.77
N ASN A 275 -0.61 6.42 -6.62
CA ASN A 275 0.78 6.02 -6.35
C ASN A 275 0.92 5.12 -5.11
N GLN A 276 0.06 4.11 -5.03
CA GLN A 276 0.00 3.15 -3.94
C GLN A 276 -0.30 3.79 -2.57
N THR A 277 -1.13 4.83 -2.57
CA THR A 277 -1.56 5.52 -1.36
C THR A 277 -3.07 5.35 -1.20
N THR A 278 -3.50 4.98 0.00
CA THR A 278 -4.91 4.83 0.36
C THR A 278 -5.23 5.68 1.58
N ASP A 279 -6.31 6.45 1.50
CA ASP A 279 -6.98 7.04 2.66
C ASP A 279 -8.11 6.11 3.09
N LEU A 280 -7.91 5.39 4.20
CA LEU A 280 -8.94 4.60 4.87
C LEU A 280 -9.72 5.51 5.81
N ARG A 281 -11.05 5.52 5.69
CA ARG A 281 -11.97 6.25 6.55
C ARG A 281 -13.07 5.32 7.07
N ILE A 282 -13.26 5.28 8.38
CA ILE A 282 -14.37 4.56 9.04
C ILE A 282 -15.20 5.56 9.83
N GLU A 283 -16.48 5.66 9.49
CA GLU A 283 -17.44 6.55 10.14
C GLU A 283 -18.46 5.73 10.91
N PHE A 284 -18.92 6.27 12.04
CA PHE A 284 -19.92 5.64 12.89
C PHE A 284 -21.05 6.60 13.21
N ASP A 285 -22.25 6.05 13.34
CA ASP A 285 -23.43 6.74 13.86
C ASP A 285 -24.15 5.83 14.85
N ALA A 286 -24.82 6.40 15.85
CA ALA A 286 -25.54 5.62 16.84
C ALA A 286 -26.95 6.14 17.09
N LYS A 287 -27.89 5.23 17.29
CA LYS A 287 -29.20 5.53 17.87
C LYS A 287 -29.13 5.37 19.38
N ILE A 288 -29.28 6.49 20.09
CA ILE A 288 -29.15 6.57 21.55
C ILE A 288 -30.51 6.91 22.16
N ASP A 289 -30.99 6.09 23.08
CA ASP A 289 -32.13 6.43 23.96
C ASP A 289 -31.62 6.97 25.29
N ALA A 290 -31.96 8.23 25.57
CA ALA A 290 -31.66 8.91 26.80
C ALA A 290 -32.89 9.70 27.27
N ALA A 291 -33.22 9.60 28.55
CA ALA A 291 -34.39 10.24 29.15
C ALA A 291 -35.73 9.91 28.44
N GLY A 292 -35.84 8.70 27.84
CA GLY A 292 -37.05 8.23 27.16
C GLY A 292 -37.26 8.84 25.77
N THR A 293 -36.20 9.35 25.16
CA THR A 293 -36.19 9.91 23.80
C THR A 293 -35.03 9.31 23.02
N THR A 294 -35.28 8.89 21.78
CA THR A 294 -34.26 8.35 20.88
C THR A 294 -33.69 9.44 19.97
N PHE A 295 -32.37 9.49 19.85
CA PHE A 295 -31.63 10.43 19.01
C PHE A 295 -30.70 9.66 18.07
N SER A 296 -30.51 10.17 16.85
CA SER A 296 -29.43 9.72 15.97
C SER A 296 -28.25 10.65 16.19
N VAL A 297 -27.12 10.11 16.62
CA VAL A 297 -25.92 10.89 16.96
C VAL A 297 -24.79 10.44 16.03
N PRO A 298 -24.26 11.34 15.17
CA PRO A 298 -23.03 11.06 14.46
C PRO A 298 -21.90 10.98 15.49
N LEU A 299 -21.08 9.93 15.39
CA LEU A 299 -19.95 9.73 16.29
C LEU A 299 -18.69 10.29 15.64
N ASP A 300 -18.72 11.57 15.25
CA ASP A 300 -17.65 12.22 14.48
C ASP A 300 -16.29 12.11 15.19
N ALA A 301 -16.29 12.16 16.52
CA ALA A 301 -15.08 12.00 17.33
C ALA A 301 -14.45 10.60 17.20
N LEU A 302 -15.20 9.60 16.77
CA LEU A 302 -14.74 8.23 16.50
C LEU A 302 -14.42 8.00 15.02
N THR A 303 -14.56 9.02 14.18
CA THR A 303 -14.15 8.90 12.78
C THR A 303 -12.69 8.53 12.73
N TYR A 304 -12.42 7.36 12.17
CA TYR A 304 -11.09 6.86 11.99
C TYR A 304 -10.60 7.23 10.61
N GLU A 305 -9.46 7.91 10.53
CA GLU A 305 -8.80 8.24 9.27
C GLU A 305 -7.36 7.77 9.34
N LYS A 306 -6.93 6.99 8.35
CA LYS A 306 -5.54 6.58 8.19
C LYS A 306 -5.15 6.59 6.73
N THR A 307 -4.12 7.37 6.42
CA THR A 307 -3.40 7.23 5.15
C THR A 307 -2.36 6.13 5.31
N PHE A 308 -2.39 5.12 4.45
CA PHE A 308 -1.34 4.12 4.35
C PHE A 308 -0.79 4.05 2.93
N GLU A 309 0.46 3.64 2.83
CA GLU A 309 1.14 3.50 1.55
C GLU A 309 1.71 2.10 1.42
N THR A 310 1.66 1.57 0.21
CA THR A 310 2.45 0.38 -0.14
C THR A 310 3.57 0.76 -1.10
N ASP A 311 4.56 -0.10 -1.17
CA ASP A 311 5.64 0.02 -2.13
C ASP A 311 5.90 -1.38 -2.68
N ILE A 312 5.16 -1.77 -3.70
CA ILE A 312 5.24 -3.09 -4.31
C ILE A 312 6.59 -3.29 -5.00
N PHE A 313 7.15 -2.23 -5.60
CA PHE A 313 8.38 -2.32 -6.42
C PHE A 313 9.69 -1.92 -5.73
N GLY A 314 9.68 -1.09 -4.71
CA GLY A 314 10.88 -0.87 -3.90
C GLY A 314 11.62 0.40 -4.30
N ASN A 315 10.95 1.22 -5.10
CA ASN A 315 11.55 2.31 -5.85
C ASN A 315 10.87 3.66 -5.57
N LYS A 316 9.93 3.73 -4.62
CA LYS A 316 9.27 4.98 -4.23
C LYS A 316 10.27 6.01 -3.67
N ALA A 317 11.13 5.60 -2.73
CA ALA A 317 12.19 6.46 -2.18
C ALA A 317 13.24 6.90 -3.22
N ALA A 318 13.49 6.08 -4.24
CA ALA A 318 14.40 6.41 -5.34
C ALA A 318 13.80 7.43 -6.34
N SER A 319 12.48 7.48 -6.44
CA SER A 319 11.76 8.40 -7.34
C SER A 319 11.65 9.81 -6.74
N GLU A 320 11.46 9.93 -5.42
CA GLU A 320 11.42 11.22 -4.72
C GLU A 320 12.79 11.91 -4.63
N SER A 321 13.87 11.14 -4.62
CA SER A 321 15.25 11.65 -4.61
C SER A 321 15.77 12.05 -6.00
N GLY A 322 15.00 11.80 -7.07
CA GLY A 322 15.37 12.10 -8.46
C GLY A 322 15.14 13.56 -8.90
N GLU A 323 14.49 14.39 -8.08
CA GLU A 323 14.08 15.75 -8.48
C GLU A 323 15.02 16.87 -8.01
N SER A 324 16.19 16.51 -7.46
CA SER A 324 17.25 17.50 -7.18
C SER A 324 18.64 16.88 -7.19
N ALA A 325 19.25 16.80 -8.36
CA ALA A 325 20.69 16.66 -8.49
C ALA A 325 21.16 17.22 -9.84
N THR A 326 21.17 18.56 -9.98
CA THR A 326 22.11 19.20 -10.89
C THR A 326 23.51 18.99 -10.31
N ALA A 327 24.22 18.02 -10.86
CA ALA A 327 25.58 17.70 -10.49
C ALA A 327 26.52 18.84 -10.91
N ASP A 328 27.21 19.43 -9.93
CA ASP A 328 28.50 20.06 -10.18
C ASP A 328 29.58 19.17 -9.57
N SER A 329 30.53 18.78 -10.42
CA SER A 329 31.62 17.86 -10.10
C SER A 329 32.81 18.67 -9.64
N GLU A 330 33.26 18.48 -8.40
CA GLU A 330 34.67 18.73 -8.08
C GLU A 330 35.29 17.56 -7.32
N THR A 331 36.28 17.00 -8.02
CA THR A 331 37.21 15.97 -7.60
C THR A 331 38.21 16.55 -6.60
N THR A 332 38.55 15.84 -5.52
CA THR A 332 39.84 16.05 -4.84
C THR A 332 40.35 14.72 -4.29
N GLU A 333 41.49 14.30 -4.85
CA GLU A 333 42.36 13.22 -4.36
C GLU A 333 43.14 13.62 -3.10
N THR A 334 43.83 12.62 -2.52
CA THR A 334 44.89 12.66 -1.48
C THR A 334 44.36 12.34 -0.08
N GLY A 335 44.94 11.45 0.73
CA GLY A 335 46.14 10.64 0.64
C GLY A 335 46.37 10.02 2.04
N ASP A 336 46.82 8.77 2.02
CA ASP A 336 47.54 7.95 2.99
C ASP A 336 47.78 8.35 4.48
N SER A 337 47.93 7.28 5.28
CA SER A 337 48.72 7.10 6.50
C SER A 337 48.08 7.08 7.91
N GLU A 338 48.22 5.90 8.52
CA GLU A 338 48.62 5.55 9.91
C GLU A 338 47.72 5.82 11.14
N GLN A 339 47.20 4.70 11.67
CA GLN A 339 47.42 4.14 13.01
C GLN A 339 47.56 5.10 14.22
N THR A 340 46.69 4.96 15.24
CA THR A 340 47.08 4.49 16.60
C THR A 340 45.92 4.57 17.60
N THR A 341 45.69 3.43 18.25
CA THR A 341 44.91 3.20 19.46
C THR A 341 45.57 3.81 20.71
N THR A 342 44.80 4.29 21.69
CA THR A 342 44.88 3.86 23.12
C THR A 342 43.91 4.68 23.99
N ALA A 343 43.25 3.96 24.89
CA ALA A 343 42.30 4.38 25.91
C ALA A 343 42.93 5.23 27.05
N SER A 344 42.11 5.98 27.81
CA SER A 344 41.75 5.63 29.19
C SER A 344 41.01 6.78 29.89
N GLU A 345 39.86 6.42 30.47
CA GLU A 345 39.39 6.70 31.84
C GLU A 345 39.14 8.13 32.38
N ALA A 346 37.98 8.20 33.05
CA ALA A 346 37.72 8.82 34.36
C ALA A 346 37.69 10.36 34.41
N ASP A 347 36.83 11.05 35.16
CA ASP A 347 35.65 10.77 35.98
C ASP A 347 35.18 12.19 36.43
N THR A 348 33.97 12.30 36.99
CA THR A 348 33.63 13.23 38.08
C THR A 348 33.13 14.66 37.79
N GLN A 349 31.81 14.79 38.06
CA GLN A 349 31.06 15.81 38.84
C GLN A 349 30.88 17.26 38.36
N THR A 350 29.60 17.55 38.07
CA THR A 350 28.71 18.46 38.84
C THR A 350 29.28 19.74 39.43
N THR A 351 28.85 20.90 38.90
CA THR A 351 28.18 21.94 39.74
C THR A 351 27.33 22.92 38.93
N THR A 352 26.13 23.12 39.48
CA THR A 352 25.13 24.18 39.31
C THR A 352 25.67 25.61 39.30
N ALA A 353 25.09 26.49 38.48
CA ALA A 353 24.78 27.87 38.88
C ALA A 353 23.68 28.48 38.00
N GLU A 354 22.70 29.06 38.69
CA GLU A 354 21.51 29.76 38.23
C GLU A 354 21.83 31.09 37.53
N GLY A 355 20.88 31.63 36.75
CA GLY A 355 20.84 33.07 36.54
C GLY A 355 20.12 33.59 35.30
N GLN A 356 18.84 33.93 35.50
CA GLN A 356 18.25 35.21 35.09
C GLN A 356 17.62 35.35 33.68
N THR A 357 16.28 35.25 33.72
CA THR A 357 15.25 36.05 33.04
C THR A 357 15.69 37.14 32.04
N THR A 358 15.09 37.14 30.85
CA THR A 358 14.69 38.38 30.16
C THR A 358 13.46 38.14 29.27
N SER A 359 12.63 39.16 29.18
CA SER A 359 11.22 39.19 28.82
C SER A 359 10.99 39.44 27.32
N SER A 360 9.97 38.75 26.74
CA SER A 360 8.92 39.15 25.75
C SER A 360 9.25 40.07 24.53
N PRO A 361 8.32 40.24 23.56
CA PRO A 361 7.57 39.28 22.74
C PRO A 361 7.77 39.59 21.23
N THR A 362 7.37 38.71 20.30
CA THR A 362 7.10 39.14 18.91
C THR A 362 5.98 38.31 18.32
N ASP A 363 4.81 38.95 18.25
CA ASP A 363 3.68 38.57 17.41
C ASP A 363 4.11 38.49 15.94
N SER A 364 3.68 37.45 15.24
CA SER A 364 3.65 37.41 13.78
C SER A 364 2.21 37.19 13.29
N PRO A 365 1.76 37.93 12.27
CA PRO A 365 0.35 38.09 11.95
C PRO A 365 -0.28 36.91 11.21
N THR A 366 -1.50 36.60 11.64
CA THR A 366 -2.51 35.77 10.97
C THR A 366 -2.80 36.25 9.55
N ALA A 367 -2.69 35.36 8.57
CA ALA A 367 -3.13 35.59 7.20
C ALA A 367 -4.68 35.50 7.08
N THR A 368 -5.26 36.49 6.42
CA THR A 368 -6.70 36.57 6.07
C THR A 368 -7.04 35.62 4.91
N PRO A 369 -8.13 34.85 4.96
CA PRO A 369 -8.57 34.04 3.82
C PRO A 369 -9.22 34.91 2.73
N THR A 370 -8.92 34.57 1.48
CA THR A 370 -9.45 35.20 0.26
C THR A 370 -10.87 34.67 -0.03
N PRO A 371 -11.84 35.52 -0.44
CA PRO A 371 -13.19 35.06 -0.75
C PRO A 371 -13.28 34.29 -2.08
N THR A 372 -13.91 33.12 -2.02
CA THR A 372 -14.30 32.26 -3.14
C THR A 372 -15.27 32.97 -4.08
N THR A 373 -14.98 32.92 -5.39
CA THR A 373 -15.84 33.44 -6.45
C THR A 373 -16.65 32.28 -7.05
N GLU A 374 -17.97 32.34 -6.92
CA GLU A 374 -18.93 31.47 -7.62
C GLU A 374 -19.13 31.96 -9.06
N PRO A 375 -19.23 31.05 -10.05
CA PRO A 375 -20.16 31.34 -11.14
C PRO A 375 -21.03 30.14 -11.59
N THR A 376 -22.34 30.39 -11.50
CA THR A 376 -23.41 30.26 -12.52
C THR A 376 -23.80 28.87 -13.08
N PRO A 377 -25.09 28.49 -13.02
CA PRO A 377 -25.60 27.23 -13.57
C PRO A 377 -25.71 27.23 -15.11
N THR A 378 -25.26 26.14 -15.73
CA THR A 378 -25.43 25.84 -17.15
C THR A 378 -26.81 25.25 -17.43
N ALA A 379 -27.47 25.76 -18.47
CA ALA A 379 -28.79 25.35 -18.93
C ALA A 379 -28.82 23.92 -19.50
N THR A 380 -29.86 23.17 -19.13
CA THR A 380 -30.24 21.87 -19.71
C THR A 380 -30.74 22.05 -21.14
N THR A 381 -30.08 21.42 -22.10
CA THR A 381 -30.59 21.25 -23.47
C THR A 381 -31.45 19.99 -23.51
N THR A 382 -32.73 20.16 -23.77
CA THR A 382 -33.68 19.07 -24.10
C THR A 382 -33.50 18.71 -25.57
N GLU A 383 -32.96 17.53 -25.86
CA GLU A 383 -33.14 16.89 -27.17
C GLU A 383 -34.40 16.03 -27.15
N SER A 384 -35.42 16.49 -27.88
CA SER A 384 -36.45 15.62 -28.43
C SER A 384 -35.83 14.91 -29.64
N ASP A 385 -35.71 13.59 -29.60
CA ASP A 385 -35.63 12.81 -30.82
C ASP A 385 -36.93 12.04 -31.04
N SER A 386 -37.45 12.24 -32.24
CA SER A 386 -38.73 11.76 -32.73
C SER A 386 -38.52 10.39 -33.35
N GLY A 387 -39.43 9.47 -33.06
CA GLY A 387 -39.36 8.11 -33.55
C GLY A 387 -39.26 7.99 -35.07
N THR A 388 -38.59 6.93 -35.51
CA THR A 388 -38.92 6.28 -36.77
C THR A 388 -38.85 4.77 -36.57
N THR A 389 -40.00 4.13 -36.76
CA THR A 389 -40.22 2.70 -36.83
C THR A 389 -39.72 2.14 -38.16
N THR A 390 -38.93 1.08 -38.15
CA THR A 390 -38.86 0.11 -39.25
C THR A 390 -38.77 -1.30 -38.69
N THR A 391 -39.87 -2.03 -38.85
CA THR A 391 -39.97 -3.49 -38.88
C THR A 391 -39.09 -4.03 -40.01
N ASP A 392 -38.28 -5.06 -39.75
CA ASP A 392 -38.01 -6.08 -40.75
C ASP A 392 -37.60 -7.42 -40.10
N ASP A 393 -38.00 -8.49 -40.76
CA ASP A 393 -38.02 -9.91 -40.42
C ASP A 393 -36.62 -10.50 -40.12
N GLY A 394 -36.41 -11.49 -39.25
CA GLY A 394 -36.89 -12.87 -39.36
C GLY A 394 -35.85 -13.79 -40.04
N LEU A 395 -35.46 -14.87 -39.33
CA LEU A 395 -34.82 -16.12 -39.80
C LEU A 395 -33.32 -16.09 -40.21
N LEU A 396 -32.43 -16.55 -39.32
CA LEU A 396 -31.87 -17.92 -39.24
C LEU A 396 -30.82 -18.03 -38.13
#